data_AF-A0A6L7WQU0-F1
#
_entry.id   AF-A0A6L7WQU0-F1
#
_cell.length_a   1.000
_cell.length_b   1.000
_cell.length_c   1.000
_cell.angle_alpha   90.00
_cell.angle_beta   90.00
_cell.angle_gamma   90.00
#
_symmetry.space_group_name_H-M   'P 1'
#
loop_
_entity.id
_entity.type
_entity.pdbx_description
1 polymer ?
#
loop_
_entity_poly.entity_id
_entity_poly.type
_entity_poly.pdbx_seq_one_letter_code
_entity_poly.pdbx_strand_id
1 'polypeptide(L)'
;MPGNSFGQAFRITTAGESHGPGNLVIVDGCPPGLPLSVEDLLPDLARRRPGQSAIVTQRDEPDAPEILSGVFDGRTTGTSIAILIRNRDQRSRDYSAIKDKYRPGHADHTYDAKYGFRDYRGGGRSSARETTVRVAAGAIAKKLIAERFGGRVVGYVKQVGGVAAEIPDPAAVTLDRVEQLPDGRPNIVRCPDAAAAERMVALIERMRAEQNSIGGVAEIVAAGIPAGLGEPVFDKLKADLGKALFS
;
A
#
# COMPACT_ATOMS: atom_id res chain seq x y z
N MET A 1 19.19 9.13 3.89
CA MET A 1 18.11 9.78 3.11
C MET A 1 17.16 10.40 4.12
N PRO A 2 16.94 11.72 4.14
CA PRO A 2 16.09 12.37 5.15
C PRO A 2 14.59 12.08 4.98
N GLY A 3 14.18 11.48 3.86
CA GLY A 3 12.78 11.19 3.52
C GLY A 3 12.35 9.74 3.73
N ASN A 4 12.86 9.04 4.74
CA ASN A 4 12.44 7.66 5.05
C ASN A 4 11.45 7.55 6.22
N SER A 5 10.96 8.69 6.73
CA SER A 5 9.94 8.75 7.78
C SER A 5 8.75 9.59 7.35
N PHE A 6 7.55 9.21 7.81
CA PHE A 6 6.29 9.89 7.54
C PHE A 6 5.43 9.93 8.81
N GLY A 7 4.75 11.06 9.07
CA GLY A 7 3.98 11.31 10.29
C GLY A 7 4.74 12.07 11.37
N GLN A 8 4.01 12.54 12.39
CA GLN A 8 4.52 13.35 13.51
C GLN A 8 4.43 12.57 14.82
N ALA A 9 3.22 12.47 15.39
CA ALA A 9 2.95 11.70 16.62
C ALA A 9 2.91 10.20 16.33
N PHE A 10 2.01 9.77 15.44
CA PHE A 10 2.08 8.43 14.85
C PHE A 10 3.00 8.49 13.65
N ARG A 11 4.22 7.99 13.79
CA ARG A 11 5.28 8.14 12.80
C ARG A 11 5.78 6.79 12.35
N ILE A 12 5.88 6.60 11.05
CA ILE A 12 6.49 5.43 10.45
C ILE A 12 7.89 5.77 9.95
N THR A 13 8.82 4.83 10.08
CA THR A 13 10.14 4.90 9.45
C THR A 13 10.39 3.60 8.70
N THR A 14 10.60 3.67 7.39
CA THR A 14 10.76 2.47 6.55
C THR A 14 12.22 2.21 6.20
N ALA A 15 12.55 0.94 5.98
CA ALA A 15 13.87 0.46 5.59
C ALA A 15 13.77 -0.74 4.62
N GLY A 16 14.82 -0.97 3.84
CA GLY A 16 14.93 -2.10 2.93
C GLY A 16 14.81 -1.77 1.45
N GLU A 17 15.30 -2.69 0.63
CA GLU A 17 15.34 -2.64 -0.82
C GLU A 17 14.63 -3.86 -1.40
N SER A 18 14.09 -3.73 -2.62
CA SER A 18 13.37 -4.83 -3.28
C SER A 18 14.18 -6.13 -3.45
N HIS A 19 15.50 -6.00 -3.63
CA HIS A 19 16.44 -7.13 -3.75
C HIS A 19 17.35 -7.26 -2.52
N GLY A 20 16.98 -6.61 -1.41
CA GLY A 20 17.58 -6.85 -0.10
C GLY A 20 16.93 -8.04 0.60
N PRO A 21 17.39 -8.42 1.80
CA PRO A 21 16.86 -9.55 2.56
C PRO A 21 15.40 -9.35 3.03
N GLY A 22 14.93 -8.11 3.11
CA GLY A 22 13.57 -7.78 3.52
C GLY A 22 13.36 -6.28 3.61
N ASN A 23 12.11 -5.91 3.91
CA ASN A 23 11.70 -4.55 4.22
C ASN A 23 11.28 -4.48 5.68
N LEU A 24 11.54 -3.35 6.32
CA LEU A 24 11.23 -3.12 7.72
C LEU A 24 10.50 -1.79 7.91
N VAL A 25 9.60 -1.73 8.88
CA VAL A 25 9.03 -0.48 9.39
C VAL A 25 9.16 -0.41 10.89
N ILE A 26 9.46 0.78 11.40
CA ILE A 26 9.31 1.15 12.80
C ILE A 26 8.11 2.09 12.89
N VAL A 27 7.17 1.78 13.77
CA VAL A 27 6.02 2.62 14.11
C VAL A 27 6.22 3.18 15.50
N ASP A 28 6.37 4.50 15.58
CA ASP A 28 6.45 5.27 16.83
C ASP A 28 5.10 5.92 17.14
N GLY A 29 4.82 6.11 18.44
CA GLY A 29 3.64 6.84 18.93
C GLY A 29 2.31 6.10 18.83
N CYS A 30 2.35 4.78 18.63
CA CYS A 30 1.18 3.93 18.86
C CYS A 30 0.90 3.88 20.38
N PRO A 31 -0.32 4.24 20.85
CA PRO A 31 -0.64 4.19 22.28
C PRO A 31 -0.50 2.78 22.86
N PRO A 32 -0.16 2.63 24.15
CA PRO A 32 -0.17 1.33 24.81
C PRO A 32 -1.59 0.76 24.92
N GLY A 33 -1.68 -0.57 25.03
CA GLY A 33 -2.91 -1.30 25.32
C GLY A 33 -3.76 -1.72 24.12
N LEU A 34 -3.42 -1.26 22.90
CA LEU A 34 -4.07 -1.67 21.66
C LEU A 34 -3.81 -3.18 21.44
N PRO A 35 -4.84 -4.05 21.35
CA PRO A 35 -4.63 -5.44 20.98
C PRO A 35 -3.97 -5.52 19.61
N LEU A 36 -2.86 -6.24 19.50
CA LEU A 36 -2.13 -6.35 18.25
C LEU A 36 -1.42 -7.70 18.14
N SER A 37 -1.68 -8.40 17.04
CA SER A 37 -0.96 -9.60 16.65
C SER A 37 -0.61 -9.59 15.16
N VAL A 38 0.13 -10.60 14.71
CA VAL A 38 0.45 -10.78 13.27
C VAL A 38 -0.82 -10.93 12.45
N GLU A 39 -1.83 -11.62 12.99
CA GLU A 39 -3.11 -11.90 12.34
C GLU A 39 -3.88 -10.63 11.99
N ASP A 40 -3.72 -9.55 12.76
CA ASP A 40 -4.33 -8.25 12.47
C ASP A 40 -3.76 -7.59 11.20
N LEU A 41 -2.53 -7.92 10.83
CA LEU A 41 -1.83 -7.33 9.67
C LEU A 41 -2.10 -8.11 8.38
N LEU A 42 -2.36 -9.41 8.50
CA LEU A 42 -2.47 -10.33 7.37
C LEU A 42 -3.57 -9.95 6.37
N PRO A 43 -4.79 -9.51 6.74
CA PRO A 43 -5.82 -9.18 5.77
C PRO A 43 -5.39 -8.07 4.80
N ASP A 44 -4.81 -6.99 5.29
CA ASP A 44 -4.38 -5.87 4.44
C ASP A 44 -3.11 -6.23 3.64
N LEU A 45 -2.17 -6.97 4.23
CA LEU A 45 -0.98 -7.46 3.52
C LEU A 45 -1.36 -8.45 2.41
N ALA A 46 -2.30 -9.35 2.68
CA ALA A 46 -2.84 -10.25 1.68
C ALA A 46 -3.44 -9.44 0.53
N ARG A 47 -4.30 -8.45 0.80
CA ARG A 47 -4.89 -7.59 -0.24
C ARG A 47 -3.84 -6.86 -1.10
N ARG A 48 -2.72 -6.45 -0.52
CA ARG A 48 -1.63 -5.80 -1.26
C ARG A 48 -0.82 -6.77 -2.13
N ARG A 49 -0.79 -8.06 -1.76
CA ARG A 49 0.07 -9.06 -2.40
C ARG A 49 -0.18 -9.12 -3.93
N PRO A 50 0.88 -9.23 -4.75
CA PRO A 50 0.74 -9.57 -6.17
C PRO A 50 0.15 -10.99 -6.35
N GLY A 51 -0.14 -11.36 -7.60
CA GLY A 51 -0.51 -12.73 -7.94
C GLY A 51 -1.92 -13.17 -7.55
N GLN A 52 -2.78 -12.23 -7.14
CA GLN A 52 -4.14 -12.57 -6.67
C GLN A 52 -5.15 -12.84 -7.80
N SER A 53 -4.84 -12.45 -9.03
CA SER A 53 -5.75 -12.61 -10.16
C SER A 53 -5.02 -12.64 -11.49
N ALA A 54 -5.75 -12.97 -12.56
CA ALA A 54 -5.23 -12.96 -13.91
C ALA A 54 -4.85 -11.55 -14.39
N ILE A 55 -5.42 -10.48 -13.81
CA ILE A 55 -5.17 -9.10 -14.27
C ILE A 55 -3.97 -8.41 -13.59
N VAL A 56 -3.31 -9.10 -12.66
CA VAL A 56 -2.10 -8.60 -11.97
C VAL A 56 -0.87 -9.43 -12.30
N THR A 57 0.31 -8.96 -11.88
CA THR A 57 1.56 -9.71 -11.99
C THR A 57 1.44 -11.07 -11.28
N GLN A 58 2.05 -12.11 -11.86
CA GLN A 58 1.98 -13.50 -11.38
C GLN A 58 3.04 -13.85 -10.33
N ARG A 59 3.73 -12.85 -9.77
CA ARG A 59 4.69 -13.08 -8.69
C ARG A 59 3.96 -13.52 -7.43
N ASP A 60 4.41 -14.60 -6.82
CA ASP A 60 3.89 -15.11 -5.56
C ASP A 60 4.94 -14.95 -4.47
N GLU A 61 5.00 -13.76 -3.89
CA GLU A 61 5.85 -13.46 -2.75
C GLU A 61 4.98 -13.30 -1.51
N PRO A 62 5.14 -14.17 -0.49
CA PRO A 62 4.35 -14.05 0.72
C PRO A 62 4.79 -12.80 1.49
N ASP A 63 3.84 -11.91 1.75
CA ASP A 63 4.02 -10.79 2.67
C ASP A 63 3.76 -11.25 4.10
N ALA A 64 4.68 -12.06 4.63
CA ALA A 64 4.61 -12.58 5.99
C ALA A 64 5.30 -11.60 6.96
N PRO A 65 4.55 -10.92 7.85
CA PRO A 65 5.12 -9.99 8.81
C PRO A 65 5.63 -10.71 10.06
N GLU A 66 6.72 -10.18 10.60
CA GLU A 66 7.33 -10.58 11.86
C GLU A 66 7.37 -9.34 12.77
N ILE A 67 6.61 -9.33 13.87
CA ILE A 67 6.65 -8.24 14.85
C ILE A 67 7.85 -8.49 15.77
N LEU A 68 8.81 -7.57 15.75
CA LEU A 68 10.09 -7.70 16.46
C LEU A 68 10.11 -6.97 17.81
N SER A 69 9.25 -5.99 18.03
CA SER A 69 9.19 -5.18 19.26
C SER A 69 7.87 -4.44 19.41
N GLY A 70 7.66 -3.79 20.56
CA GLY A 70 6.52 -2.90 20.80
C GLY A 70 5.20 -3.60 21.11
N VAL A 71 5.21 -4.95 21.20
CA VAL A 71 4.07 -5.78 21.58
C VAL A 71 4.49 -6.74 22.69
N PHE A 72 3.68 -6.84 23.74
CA PHE A 72 3.83 -7.79 24.82
C PHE A 72 2.44 -8.30 25.23
N ASP A 73 2.30 -9.61 25.42
CA ASP A 73 1.03 -10.27 25.77
C ASP A 73 -0.15 -9.85 24.86
N GLY A 74 0.09 -9.81 23.55
CA GLY A 74 -0.90 -9.46 22.54
C GLY A 74 -1.35 -7.99 22.54
N ARG A 75 -0.63 -7.09 23.22
CA ARG A 75 -0.96 -5.66 23.32
C ARG A 75 0.25 -4.78 23.02
N THR A 76 0.00 -3.61 22.45
CA THR A 76 1.04 -2.59 22.27
C THR A 76 1.55 -2.10 23.61
N THR A 77 2.86 -1.89 23.72
CA THR A 77 3.51 -1.42 24.96
C THR A 77 3.61 0.11 25.05
N GLY A 78 3.28 0.82 23.97
CA GLY A 78 3.51 2.26 23.84
C GLY A 78 4.92 2.63 23.36
N THR A 79 5.83 1.64 23.27
CA THR A 79 7.17 1.82 22.67
C THR A 79 7.11 1.58 21.16
N SER A 80 8.23 1.83 20.47
CA SER A 80 8.36 1.56 19.04
C SER A 80 8.00 0.12 18.67
N ILE A 81 7.19 -0.04 17.63
CA ILE A 81 6.81 -1.33 17.06
C ILE A 81 7.64 -1.54 15.79
N ALA A 82 8.54 -2.51 15.79
CA ALA A 82 9.30 -2.88 14.59
C ALA A 82 8.66 -4.10 13.91
N ILE A 83 8.47 -4.03 12.59
CA ILE A 83 7.92 -5.11 11.77
C ILE A 83 8.88 -5.40 10.63
N LEU A 84 9.26 -6.66 10.46
CA LEU A 84 10.09 -7.15 9.36
C LEU A 84 9.25 -7.99 8.40
N ILE A 85 9.43 -7.80 7.10
CA ILE A 85 8.86 -8.61 6.04
C ILE A 85 9.98 -9.05 5.11
N ARG A 86 10.28 -10.35 5.09
CA ARG A 86 11.40 -10.90 4.31
C ARG A 86 11.06 -10.99 2.82
N ASN A 87 12.05 -10.73 1.97
CA ASN A 87 11.91 -10.92 0.53
C ASN A 87 12.35 -12.35 0.17
N ARG A 88 11.51 -13.13 -0.51
CA ARG A 88 11.78 -14.55 -0.81
C ARG A 88 12.07 -14.83 -2.29
N ASP A 89 11.55 -14.04 -3.22
CA ASP A 89 11.67 -14.31 -4.67
C ASP A 89 12.59 -13.30 -5.38
N GLN A 90 13.87 -13.31 -5.01
CA GLN A 90 14.87 -12.42 -5.58
C GLN A 90 15.48 -13.00 -6.86
N ARG A 91 14.84 -12.78 -8.01
CA ARG A 91 15.41 -13.15 -9.33
C ARG A 91 16.32 -12.06 -9.86
N SER A 92 17.52 -11.97 -9.29
CA SER A 92 18.52 -10.95 -9.68
C SER A 92 18.99 -11.08 -11.14
N ARG A 93 18.87 -12.28 -11.76
CA ARG A 93 19.39 -12.57 -13.11
C ARG A 93 18.62 -11.87 -14.24
N ASP A 94 17.33 -11.61 -14.04
CA ASP A 94 16.44 -11.04 -15.06
C ASP A 94 16.73 -9.57 -15.39
N TYR A 95 17.57 -8.89 -14.60
CA TYR A 95 17.83 -7.44 -14.72
C TYR A 95 19.21 -7.09 -15.28
N SER A 96 20.02 -8.07 -15.67
CA SER A 96 21.35 -7.83 -16.24
C SER A 96 21.31 -6.99 -17.53
N ALA A 97 20.30 -7.21 -18.38
CA ALA A 97 20.12 -6.49 -19.65
C ALA A 97 19.76 -4.99 -19.50
N ILE A 98 19.37 -4.56 -18.30
CA ILE A 98 19.01 -3.15 -18.00
C ILE A 98 20.02 -2.45 -17.09
N LYS A 99 21.15 -3.11 -16.78
CA LYS A 99 22.21 -2.55 -15.94
C LYS A 99 22.71 -1.20 -16.47
N ASP A 100 22.89 -1.11 -17.79
CA ASP A 100 23.43 0.06 -18.47
C ASP A 100 22.35 0.89 -19.18
N LYS A 101 21.07 0.68 -18.83
CA LYS A 101 19.91 1.39 -19.43
C LYS A 101 19.04 2.03 -18.36
N TYR A 102 18.60 3.27 -18.60
CA TYR A 102 17.57 3.91 -17.79
C TYR A 102 16.18 3.63 -18.37
N ARG A 103 15.24 3.19 -17.54
CA ARG A 103 13.86 2.93 -17.97
C ARG A 103 13.07 4.23 -17.94
N PRO A 104 12.41 4.63 -19.04
CA PRO A 104 11.52 5.80 -19.03
C PRO A 104 10.43 5.67 -17.95
N GLY A 105 10.17 6.75 -17.22
CA GLY A 105 9.19 6.79 -16.14
C GLY A 105 9.65 6.17 -14.80
N HIS A 106 10.86 5.60 -14.73
CA HIS A 106 11.43 5.08 -13.49
C HIS A 106 12.49 6.01 -12.90
N ALA A 107 12.80 5.79 -11.62
CA ALA A 107 13.75 6.60 -10.86
C ALA A 107 15.23 6.35 -11.22
N ASP A 108 15.53 5.52 -12.22
CA ASP A 108 16.87 5.05 -12.55
C ASP A 108 17.88 6.19 -12.70
N HIS A 109 17.62 7.13 -13.61
CA HIS A 109 18.50 8.25 -13.89
C HIS A 109 18.60 9.22 -12.70
N THR A 110 17.47 9.52 -12.04
CA THR A 110 17.46 10.45 -10.90
C THR A 110 18.24 9.91 -9.70
N TYR A 111 18.24 8.60 -9.48
CA TYR A 111 19.07 7.99 -8.43
C TYR A 111 20.54 8.08 -8.78
N ASP A 112 20.90 7.74 -10.01
CA ASP A 112 22.28 7.78 -10.48
C ASP A 112 22.85 9.19 -10.45
N ALA A 113 22.08 10.19 -10.91
CA ALA A 113 22.46 11.60 -10.87
C ALA A 113 22.61 12.13 -9.43
N LYS A 114 21.79 11.66 -8.47
CA LYS A 114 21.82 12.11 -7.08
C LYS A 114 22.91 11.45 -6.25
N TYR A 115 23.14 10.16 -6.46
CA TYR A 115 24.00 9.33 -5.59
C TYR A 115 25.27 8.83 -6.27
N GLY A 116 25.41 9.00 -7.58
CA GLY A 116 26.54 8.51 -8.38
C GLY A 116 26.49 7.01 -8.69
N PHE A 117 25.47 6.31 -8.19
CA PHE A 117 25.20 4.91 -8.48
C PHE A 117 23.72 4.58 -8.25
N ARG A 118 23.26 3.46 -8.82
CA ARG A 118 21.91 2.93 -8.59
C ARG A 118 21.91 1.42 -8.43
N ASP A 119 20.96 0.90 -7.64
CA ASP A 119 20.64 -0.52 -7.69
C ASP A 119 19.71 -0.79 -8.88
N TYR A 120 20.30 -1.26 -9.98
CA TYR A 120 19.57 -1.60 -11.21
C TYR A 120 18.64 -2.82 -11.04
N ARG A 121 18.78 -3.59 -9.95
CA ARG A 121 17.95 -4.77 -9.67
C ARG A 121 16.61 -4.32 -9.10
N GLY A 122 15.58 -4.29 -9.94
CA GLY A 122 14.21 -3.96 -9.54
C GLY A 122 13.98 -2.57 -8.97
N GLY A 123 14.91 -1.62 -9.16
CA GLY A 123 14.81 -0.24 -8.69
C GLY A 123 15.18 -0.02 -7.22
N GLY A 124 15.79 -1.00 -6.55
CA GLY A 124 16.30 -0.84 -5.17
C GLY A 124 15.24 -0.29 -4.22
N ARG A 125 15.51 0.91 -3.66
CA ARG A 125 14.63 1.61 -2.70
C ARG A 125 13.43 2.33 -3.33
N SER A 126 13.45 2.63 -4.63
CA SER A 126 12.31 3.26 -5.32
C SER A 126 11.24 2.24 -5.76
N SER A 127 11.41 0.97 -5.37
CA SER A 127 10.54 -0.12 -5.77
C SER A 127 9.24 -0.11 -4.97
N ALA A 128 8.14 -0.48 -5.61
CA ALA A 128 6.85 -0.65 -4.95
C ALA A 128 6.84 -1.73 -3.84
N ARG A 129 7.89 -2.56 -3.72
CA ARG A 129 8.04 -3.49 -2.58
C ARG A 129 8.05 -2.76 -1.22
N GLU A 130 8.51 -1.51 -1.19
CA GLU A 130 8.49 -0.69 0.03
C GLU A 130 7.06 -0.44 0.54
N THR A 131 6.05 -0.45 -0.34
CA THR A 131 4.65 -0.28 0.06
C THR A 131 4.15 -1.39 0.99
N THR A 132 4.77 -2.57 0.99
CA THR A 132 4.39 -3.67 1.88
C THR A 132 4.51 -3.26 3.36
N VAL A 133 5.56 -2.52 3.72
CA VAL A 133 5.73 -2.09 5.11
C VAL A 133 4.89 -0.85 5.44
N ARG A 134 4.53 -0.02 4.44
CA ARG A 134 3.50 1.02 4.61
C ARG A 134 2.14 0.41 4.91
N VAL A 135 1.76 -0.68 4.24
CA VAL A 135 0.51 -1.41 4.49
C VAL A 135 0.49 -2.04 5.88
N ALA A 136 1.60 -2.64 6.34
CA ALA A 136 1.69 -3.18 7.70
C ALA A 136 1.45 -2.08 8.76
N ALA A 137 2.09 -0.92 8.61
CA ALA A 137 1.85 0.21 9.52
C ALA A 137 0.43 0.79 9.37
N GLY A 138 -0.10 0.82 8.15
CA GLY A 138 -1.47 1.23 7.85
C GLY A 138 -2.52 0.34 8.51
N ALA A 139 -2.27 -0.96 8.64
CA ALA A 139 -3.16 -1.88 9.36
C ALA A 139 -3.24 -1.53 10.86
N ILE A 140 -2.11 -1.17 11.50
CA ILE A 140 -2.08 -0.66 12.88
C ILE A 140 -2.88 0.64 12.98
N ALA A 141 -2.65 1.59 12.06
CA ALA A 141 -3.37 2.85 12.04
C ALA A 141 -4.88 2.64 11.87
N LYS A 142 -5.31 1.77 10.93
CA LYS A 142 -6.72 1.40 10.75
C LYS A 142 -7.33 0.81 12.02
N LYS A 143 -6.61 -0.08 12.70
CA LYS A 143 -7.07 -0.68 13.96
C LYS A 143 -7.25 0.38 15.05
N LEU A 144 -6.30 1.31 15.18
CA LEU A 144 -6.38 2.42 16.12
C LEU A 144 -7.57 3.35 15.84
N ILE A 145 -7.80 3.70 14.57
CA ILE A 145 -8.94 4.50 14.09
C ILE A 145 -10.27 3.82 14.46
N ALA A 146 -10.38 2.52 14.20
CA ALA A 146 -11.57 1.75 14.53
C ALA A 146 -11.82 1.68 16.05
N GLU A 147 -10.78 1.41 16.84
CA GLU A 147 -10.93 1.26 18.30
C GLU A 147 -11.22 2.59 19.00
N ARG A 148 -10.63 3.70 18.56
CA ARG A 148 -10.75 5.00 19.26
C ARG A 148 -12.03 5.75 18.95
N PHE A 149 -12.58 5.61 17.75
CA PHE A 149 -13.75 6.40 17.36
C PHE A 149 -14.72 5.66 16.43
N GLY A 150 -14.58 4.33 16.26
CA GLY A 150 -15.48 3.55 15.40
C GLY A 150 -15.34 3.88 13.91
N GLY A 151 -14.25 4.54 13.53
CA GLY A 151 -14.03 4.97 12.15
C GLY A 151 -13.51 3.86 11.26
N ARG A 152 -13.67 4.05 9.95
CA ARG A 152 -13.18 3.11 8.94
C ARG A 152 -12.57 3.83 7.76
N VAL A 153 -11.58 3.19 7.14
CA VAL A 153 -10.94 3.66 5.91
C VAL A 153 -11.04 2.56 4.87
N VAL A 154 -11.64 2.87 3.73
CA VAL A 154 -11.82 1.95 2.60
C VAL A 154 -11.25 2.61 1.36
N GLY A 155 -10.44 1.87 0.60
CA GLY A 155 -9.94 2.27 -0.71
C GLY A 155 -10.43 1.32 -1.79
N TYR A 156 -10.77 1.86 -2.96
CA TYR A 156 -11.26 1.09 -4.11
C TYR A 156 -10.88 1.73 -5.44
N VAL A 157 -10.97 0.95 -6.52
CA VAL A 157 -10.76 1.46 -7.88
C VAL A 157 -12.01 2.17 -8.35
N LYS A 158 -11.87 3.45 -8.69
CA LYS A 158 -12.93 4.32 -9.21
C LYS A 158 -12.90 4.40 -10.73
N GLN A 159 -11.72 4.27 -11.34
CA GLN A 159 -11.55 4.39 -12.79
C GLN A 159 -10.37 3.55 -13.28
N VAL A 160 -10.49 2.96 -14.47
CA VAL A 160 -9.38 2.40 -15.24
C VAL A 160 -9.48 2.93 -16.67
N GLY A 161 -8.43 3.59 -17.16
CA GLY A 161 -8.49 4.27 -18.46
C GLY A 161 -9.70 5.20 -18.58
N GLY A 162 -10.51 5.01 -19.63
CA GLY A 162 -11.76 5.76 -19.83
C GLY A 162 -13.00 5.18 -19.13
N VAL A 163 -12.88 4.07 -18.40
CA VAL A 163 -14.01 3.42 -17.72
C VAL A 163 -14.07 3.92 -16.28
N ALA A 164 -15.06 4.75 -15.96
CA ALA A 164 -15.33 5.25 -14.61
C ALA A 164 -16.52 4.52 -13.98
N ALA A 165 -16.44 4.30 -12.66
CA ALA A 165 -17.51 3.74 -11.84
C ALA A 165 -18.43 4.82 -11.30
N GLU A 166 -19.73 4.52 -11.17
CA GLU A 166 -20.70 5.41 -10.54
C GLU A 166 -20.92 5.00 -9.09
N ILE A 167 -20.50 5.86 -8.15
CA ILE A 167 -20.57 5.60 -6.71
C ILE A 167 -21.36 6.76 -6.07
N PRO A 168 -22.70 6.65 -5.96
CA PRO A 168 -23.55 7.74 -5.45
C PRO A 168 -23.28 8.08 -3.99
N ASP A 169 -22.95 7.07 -3.18
CA ASP A 169 -22.60 7.23 -1.77
C ASP A 169 -21.26 6.53 -1.46
N PRO A 170 -20.13 7.24 -1.64
CA PRO A 170 -18.81 6.73 -1.29
C PRO A 170 -18.70 6.36 0.19
N ALA A 171 -19.39 7.11 1.07
CA ALA A 171 -19.35 6.88 2.50
C ALA A 171 -20.00 5.56 2.90
N ALA A 172 -20.95 5.01 2.14
CA ALA A 172 -21.58 3.70 2.39
C ALA A 172 -20.78 2.50 1.86
N VAL A 173 -19.71 2.70 1.09
CA VAL A 173 -18.92 1.59 0.54
C VAL A 173 -18.24 0.80 1.67
N THR A 174 -18.47 -0.51 1.73
CA THR A 174 -17.84 -1.44 2.68
C THR A 174 -16.70 -2.20 2.03
N LEU A 175 -15.83 -2.78 2.85
CA LEU A 175 -14.74 -3.62 2.35
C LEU A 175 -15.27 -4.83 1.57
N ASP A 176 -16.35 -5.46 2.02
CA ASP A 176 -16.93 -6.62 1.33
C ASP A 176 -17.40 -6.29 -0.08
N ARG A 177 -18.02 -5.11 -0.29
CA ARG A 177 -18.41 -4.64 -1.63
C ARG A 177 -17.21 -4.35 -2.54
N VAL A 178 -16.04 -4.10 -1.95
CA VAL A 178 -14.80 -3.89 -2.70
C VAL A 178 -14.16 -5.23 -3.05
N GLU A 179 -14.18 -6.21 -2.15
CA GLU A 179 -13.51 -7.50 -2.36
C GLU A 179 -14.38 -8.54 -3.09
N GLN A 180 -15.71 -8.37 -3.13
CA GLN A 180 -16.64 -9.32 -3.73
C GLN A 180 -17.62 -8.66 -4.70
N LEU A 181 -18.01 -9.42 -5.72
CA LEU A 181 -19.12 -9.09 -6.61
C LEU A 181 -20.46 -9.48 -5.96
N PRO A 182 -21.60 -8.96 -6.44
CA PRO A 182 -22.92 -9.29 -5.90
C PRO A 182 -23.27 -10.79 -5.90
N ASP A 183 -22.61 -11.58 -6.75
CA ASP A 183 -22.77 -13.03 -6.86
C ASP A 183 -21.82 -13.84 -5.94
N GLY A 184 -21.05 -13.15 -5.09
CA GLY A 184 -20.12 -13.76 -4.13
C GLY A 184 -18.74 -14.12 -4.71
N ARG A 185 -18.51 -13.93 -6.01
CA ARG A 185 -17.16 -14.14 -6.59
C ARG A 185 -16.20 -13.02 -6.16
N PRO A 186 -14.88 -13.29 -6.10
CA PRO A 186 -13.88 -12.25 -5.85
C PRO A 186 -13.93 -11.13 -6.90
N ASN A 187 -13.94 -9.89 -6.44
CA ASN A 187 -13.87 -8.71 -7.29
C ASN A 187 -12.41 -8.36 -7.60
N ILE A 188 -11.90 -8.93 -8.70
CA ILE A 188 -10.46 -8.89 -9.02
C ILE A 188 -9.93 -7.48 -9.35
N VAL A 189 -10.80 -6.53 -9.71
CA VAL A 189 -10.44 -5.13 -9.99
C VAL A 189 -10.77 -4.20 -8.81
N ARG A 190 -11.45 -4.71 -7.77
CA ARG A 190 -11.81 -3.97 -6.55
C ARG A 190 -12.57 -2.66 -6.82
N CYS A 191 -13.50 -2.71 -7.77
CA CYS A 191 -14.41 -1.61 -8.08
C CYS A 191 -15.81 -1.96 -7.54
N PRO A 192 -16.41 -1.15 -6.65
CA PRO A 192 -17.69 -1.47 -6.01
C PRO A 192 -18.93 -1.30 -6.92
N ASP A 193 -18.72 -0.82 -8.15
CA ASP A 193 -19.68 -0.86 -9.26
C ASP A 193 -19.39 -2.09 -10.13
N ALA A 194 -20.24 -3.11 -10.05
CA ALA A 194 -20.05 -4.39 -10.74
C ALA A 194 -20.04 -4.27 -12.26
N ALA A 195 -20.87 -3.38 -12.83
CA ALA A 195 -20.94 -3.18 -14.27
C ALA A 195 -19.67 -2.47 -14.78
N ALA A 196 -19.20 -1.47 -14.04
CA ALA A 196 -17.92 -0.84 -14.35
C ALA A 196 -16.75 -1.81 -14.14
N ALA A 197 -16.78 -2.63 -13.10
CA ALA A 197 -15.75 -3.62 -12.81
C ALA A 197 -15.53 -4.58 -13.98
N GLU A 198 -16.60 -5.12 -14.58
CA GLU A 198 -16.52 -6.00 -15.75
C GLU A 198 -15.85 -5.30 -16.94
N ARG A 199 -16.28 -4.06 -17.24
CA ARG A 199 -15.68 -3.26 -18.32
C ARG A 199 -14.21 -2.92 -18.07
N MET A 200 -13.84 -2.65 -16.81
CA MET A 200 -12.45 -2.41 -16.41
C MET A 200 -11.59 -3.66 -16.60
N VAL A 201 -12.09 -4.84 -16.22
CA VAL A 201 -11.38 -6.12 -16.45
C VAL A 201 -11.12 -6.34 -17.94
N ALA A 202 -12.15 -6.21 -18.78
CA ALA A 202 -12.00 -6.36 -20.23
C ALA A 202 -11.00 -5.36 -20.84
N LEU A 203 -10.98 -4.13 -20.34
CA LEU A 203 -9.99 -3.12 -20.75
C LEU A 203 -8.56 -3.53 -20.35
N ILE A 204 -8.35 -4.01 -19.13
CA ILE A 204 -7.03 -4.44 -18.65
C ILE A 204 -6.53 -5.64 -19.46
N GLU A 205 -7.40 -6.61 -19.74
CA GLU A 205 -7.05 -7.78 -20.55
C GLU A 205 -6.65 -7.39 -21.98
N ARG A 206 -7.36 -6.45 -22.59
CA ARG A 206 -6.98 -5.90 -23.90
C ARG A 206 -5.61 -5.23 -23.87
N MET A 207 -5.37 -4.35 -22.90
CA MET A 207 -4.06 -3.68 -22.75
C MET A 207 -2.93 -4.69 -22.55
N ARG A 208 -3.18 -5.77 -21.80
CA ARG A 208 -2.22 -6.86 -21.61
C ARG A 208 -1.91 -7.59 -22.93
N ALA A 209 -2.93 -7.90 -23.74
CA ALA A 209 -2.75 -8.54 -25.04
C ALA A 209 -1.91 -7.67 -26.00
N GLU A 210 -2.04 -6.35 -25.89
CA GLU A 210 -1.28 -5.35 -26.64
C GLU A 210 0.12 -5.06 -26.04
N GLN A 211 0.52 -5.76 -24.98
CA GLN A 211 1.76 -5.50 -24.22
C GLN A 211 1.90 -4.04 -23.75
N ASN A 212 0.77 -3.41 -23.44
CA ASN A 212 0.68 -2.02 -23.02
C ASN A 212 0.26 -1.91 -21.54
N SER A 213 0.37 -0.71 -20.99
CA SER A 213 -0.05 -0.39 -19.62
C SER A 213 -1.08 0.73 -19.62
N ILE A 214 -1.93 0.77 -18.60
CA ILE A 214 -2.94 1.80 -18.42
C ILE A 214 -3.04 2.20 -16.95
N GLY A 215 -3.27 3.49 -16.72
CA GLY A 215 -3.50 4.04 -15.39
C GLY A 215 -4.96 3.94 -14.94
N GLY A 216 -5.23 4.55 -13.80
CA GLY A 216 -6.57 4.61 -13.23
C GLY A 216 -6.66 5.62 -12.09
N VAL A 217 -7.82 5.64 -11.44
CA VAL A 217 -8.09 6.44 -10.24
C VAL A 217 -8.48 5.50 -9.11
N ALA A 218 -7.77 5.60 -7.99
CA ALA A 218 -8.20 5.01 -6.73
C ALA A 218 -8.90 6.09 -5.89
N GLU A 219 -9.99 5.72 -5.24
CA GLU A 219 -10.70 6.58 -4.30
C GLU A 219 -10.58 5.99 -2.90
N ILE A 220 -10.32 6.86 -1.92
CA ILE A 220 -10.13 6.48 -0.51
C ILE A 220 -11.15 7.27 0.30
N VAL A 221 -11.96 6.55 1.07
CA VAL A 221 -13.03 7.11 1.89
C VAL A 221 -12.78 6.76 3.35
N ALA A 222 -12.72 7.80 4.19
CA ALA A 222 -12.67 7.68 5.63
C ALA A 222 -14.03 8.10 6.22
N ALA A 223 -14.72 7.17 6.88
CA ALA A 223 -16.05 7.38 7.46
C ALA A 223 -16.02 7.18 8.98
N GLY A 224 -16.92 7.86 9.70
CA GLY A 224 -16.94 7.84 11.17
C GLY A 224 -15.74 8.55 11.80
N ILE A 225 -15.15 9.52 11.09
CA ILE A 225 -14.02 10.31 11.58
C ILE A 225 -14.55 11.52 12.37
N PRO A 226 -14.06 11.78 13.60
CA PRO A 226 -14.51 12.93 14.38
C PRO A 226 -14.09 14.25 13.74
N ALA A 227 -14.88 15.30 13.99
CA ALA A 227 -14.53 16.66 13.59
C ALA A 227 -13.33 17.19 14.40
N GLY A 228 -12.59 18.14 13.82
CA GLY A 228 -11.48 18.83 14.49
C GLY A 228 -10.10 18.21 14.30
N LEU A 229 -9.94 17.21 13.41
CA LEU A 229 -8.63 16.67 13.06
C LEU A 229 -7.85 17.59 12.10
N GLY A 230 -6.54 17.69 12.31
CA GLY A 230 -5.60 18.49 11.54
C GLY A 230 -5.21 19.79 12.24
N GLU A 231 -4.14 20.40 11.75
CA GLU A 231 -3.58 21.63 12.31
C GLU A 231 -3.81 22.83 11.37
N PRO A 232 -3.70 24.07 11.86
CA PRO A 232 -3.75 25.25 11.00
C PRO A 232 -2.46 25.41 10.14
N VAL A 233 -2.54 26.31 9.16
CA VAL A 233 -1.40 26.79 8.33
C VAL A 233 -0.68 25.71 7.51
N PHE A 234 0.31 25.00 8.07
CA PHE A 234 1.25 24.13 7.35
C PHE A 234 0.96 22.63 7.51
N ASP A 235 0.28 22.22 8.59
CA ASP A 235 -0.05 20.82 8.87
C ASP A 235 -1.58 20.60 8.76
N LYS A 236 -2.18 21.25 7.76
CA LYS A 236 -3.60 21.06 7.42
C LYS A 236 -3.81 19.61 7.01
N LEU A 237 -4.87 18.97 7.50
CA LEU A 237 -5.17 17.57 7.18
C LEU A 237 -5.14 17.27 5.67
N LYS A 238 -5.73 18.14 4.84
CA LYS A 238 -5.69 17.98 3.37
C LYS A 238 -4.29 18.10 2.77
N ALA A 239 -3.41 18.89 3.38
CA ALA A 239 -2.01 19.02 2.96
C ALA A 239 -1.23 17.75 3.33
N ASP A 240 -1.44 17.21 4.52
CA ASP A 240 -0.83 15.95 4.96
C ASP A 240 -1.29 14.76 4.12
N LEU A 241 -2.59 14.68 3.82
CA LEU A 241 -3.13 13.69 2.90
C LEU A 241 -2.55 13.86 1.49
N GLY A 242 -2.42 15.09 1.00
CA GLY A 242 -1.75 15.37 -0.27
C GLY A 242 -0.32 14.86 -0.29
N LYS A 243 0.47 15.18 0.74
CA LYS A 243 1.84 14.68 0.89
C LYS A 243 1.89 13.16 0.89
N ALA A 244 0.99 12.50 1.62
CA ALA A 244 0.93 11.04 1.70
C ALA A 244 0.61 10.39 0.34
N LEU A 245 -0.29 10.97 -0.44
CA LEU A 245 -0.76 10.43 -1.71
C LEU A 245 0.23 10.65 -2.86
N PHE A 246 1.03 11.73 -2.81
CA PHE A 246 2.02 12.05 -3.84
C PHE A 246 3.45 11.54 -3.53
N SER A 247 3.66 10.82 -2.42
CA SER A 247 4.97 10.29 -1.97
C SER A 247 5.19 8.81 -2.23
#